data_AF-A0A953VUB0-F1
#
_entry.id   AF-A0A953VUB0-F1
#
_cell.length_a   1.000
_cell.length_b   1.000
_cell.length_c   1.000
_cell.angle_alpha   90.00
_cell.angle_beta   90.00
_cell.angle_gamma   90.00
#
_symmetry.space_group_name_H-M   'P 1'
#
loop_
_entity.id
_entity.type
_entity.pdbx_description
1 polymer ?
#
loop_
_entity_poly.entity_id
_entity_poly.type
_entity_poly.pdbx_seq_one_letter_code
_entity_poly.pdbx_strand_id
1 'polypeptide(L)' 'MFFTRVGRIVAWLAVIHGAFSVALALFVIWSGDPNLAHRYLGSGTTGQAINQGTLVLIFGVVVGVLTDISRSVASATRTQ' A
#
# COMPACT_ATOMS: atom_id res chain seq x y z
N MET A 1 -16.70 15.11 -2.19
CA MET A 1 -16.42 15.03 -3.64
C MET A 1 -16.18 13.56 -3.99
N PHE A 2 -16.67 13.10 -5.15
CA PHE A 2 -16.55 11.70 -5.57
C PHE A 2 -15.09 11.22 -5.57
N PHE A 3 -14.20 12.03 -6.14
CA PHE A 3 -12.76 11.74 -6.20
C PHE A 3 -12.07 11.58 -4.84
N THR A 4 -12.43 12.37 -3.82
CA THR A 4 -11.83 12.22 -2.47
C THR A 4 -12.33 10.99 -1.72
N ARG A 5 -13.50 10.43 -2.07
CA ARG A 5 -13.92 9.13 -1.52
C ARG A 5 -13.20 7.98 -2.21
N VAL A 6 -13.11 8.03 -3.54
CA VAL A 6 -12.42 7.00 -4.33
C VAL A 6 -10.93 6.96 -4.00
N GLY A 7 -10.26 8.11 -3.94
CA GLY A 7 -8.83 8.21 -3.58
C GLY A 7 -8.53 7.60 -2.20
N ARG A 8 -9.43 7.74 -1.23
CA ARG A 8 -9.28 7.11 0.08
C ARG A 8 -9.42 5.60 0.03
N ILE A 9 -10.38 5.08 -0.74
CA ILE A 9 -10.55 3.62 -0.90
C ILE A 9 -9.29 3.05 -1.55
N VAL A 10 -8.78 3.69 -2.60
CA VAL A 10 -7.55 3.28 -3.29
C VAL A 10 -6.35 3.35 -2.34
N ALA A 11 -6.21 4.42 -1.55
CA ALA A 11 -5.15 4.55 -0.55
C ALA A 11 -5.18 3.40 0.46
N TRP A 12 -6.36 3.09 1.02
CA TRP A 12 -6.51 1.98 1.96
C TRP A 12 -6.18 0.63 1.31
N LEU A 13 -6.65 0.38 0.09
CA LEU A 13 -6.34 -0.85 -0.63
C LEU A 13 -4.83 -0.98 -0.91
N ALA A 14 -4.17 0.11 -1.30
CA ALA A 14 -2.73 0.12 -1.56
C ALA A 14 -1.93 -0.11 -0.27
N VAL A 15 -2.30 0.52 0.84
CA VAL A 15 -1.64 0.30 2.14
C VAL A 15 -1.82 -1.13 2.62
N ILE A 16 -3.03 -1.68 2.56
CA ILE A 16 -3.32 -3.07 2.96
C ILE A 16 -2.53 -4.04 2.08
N HIS A 17 -2.54 -3.84 0.76
CA HIS A 17 -1.82 -4.71 -0.16
C HIS A 17 -0.31 -4.65 0.04
N GLY A 18 0.26 -3.44 0.18
CA GLY A 18 1.68 -3.26 0.46
C GLY A 18 2.10 -3.89 1.78
N ALA A 19 1.31 -3.69 2.85
CA ALA A 19 1.57 -4.29 4.15
C ALA A 19 1.51 -5.82 4.10
N PHE A 20 0.50 -6.38 3.42
CA PHE A 20 0.36 -7.82 3.24
C PHE A 20 1.51 -8.41 2.43
N SER A 21 1.93 -7.74 1.36
CA SER A 21 3.07 -8.15 0.53
C SER A 21 4.38 -8.19 1.33
N VAL A 22 4.65 -7.15 2.13
CA VAL A 22 5.82 -7.12 3.02
C VAL A 22 5.74 -8.20 4.10
N ALA A 23 4.57 -8.41 4.72
CA ALA A 23 4.38 -9.45 5.72
C ALA A 23 4.60 -10.86 5.15
N LEU A 24 4.09 -11.13 3.95
CA LEU A 24 4.33 -12.39 3.24
C LEU A 24 5.81 -12.58 2.92
N ALA A 25 6.50 -11.53 2.46
CA ALA A 25 7.93 -11.62 2.19
C ALA A 25 8.75 -11.93 3.45
N LEU A 26 8.41 -11.32 4.59
CA LEU A 26 9.03 -11.65 5.88
C LEU A 26 8.74 -13.09 6.32
N PHE A 27 7.51 -13.57 6.10
CA PHE A 27 7.13 -14.95 6.39
C PHE A 27 7.92 -15.95 5.53
N VAL A 28 8.12 -15.65 4.25
CA VAL A 28 8.94 -16.48 3.34
C VAL A 28 10.41 -16.50 3.78
N ILE A 29 10.97 -15.37 4.21
CA ILE A 29 12.34 -15.34 4.76
C ILE A 29 12.43 -16.23 6.00
N TRP A 30 11.46 -16.12 6.91
CA TRP A 30 11.48 -16.85 8.18
C TRP A 30 11.27 -18.36 8.01
N SER A 31 10.44 -18.77 7.06
CA SER A 31 10.18 -20.18 6.76
C SER A 31 11.35 -20.89 6.07
N GLY A 32 12.27 -20.15 5.42
CA GLY A 32 13.46 -20.71 4.79
C GLY A 32 13.19 -21.61 3.57
N ASP A 33 11.92 -21.74 3.15
CA ASP A 33 11.52 -22.58 2.02
C ASP A 33 11.45 -21.73 0.73
N PRO A 34 12.38 -21.95 -0.23
CA PRO A 34 12.42 -21.19 -1.48
C PRO A 34 11.19 -21.44 -2.37
N ASN A 35 10.45 -22.53 -2.15
CA ASN A 35 9.25 -22.84 -2.93
C ASN A 35 8.07 -21.92 -2.57
N LEU A 36 8.05 -21.40 -1.34
CA LEU A 36 7.07 -20.42 -0.90
C LEU A 36 7.28 -19.06 -1.57
N ALA A 37 8.53 -18.67 -1.83
CA ALA A 37 8.83 -17.45 -2.57
C ALA A 37 8.19 -17.49 -3.97
N HIS A 38 8.37 -18.60 -4.68
CA HIS A 38 7.85 -18.73 -6.04
C HIS A 38 6.32 -18.79 -6.11
N ARG A 39 5.67 -19.32 -5.06
CA ARG A 39 4.22 -19.53 -5.01
C ARG A 39 3.44 -18.33 -4.50
N TYR A 40 3.99 -17.60 -3.53
CA TYR A 40 3.30 -16.49 -2.85
C TYR A 40 3.80 -15.12 -3.28
N LEU A 41 5.06 -14.98 -3.69
CA LEU A 41 5.64 -13.68 -4.05
C LEU A 41 5.60 -13.42 -5.55
N GLY A 42 5.35 -14.44 -6.38
CA GLY A 42 5.24 -14.34 -7.85
C GLY A 42 6.48 -13.77 -8.57
N SER A 43 7.50 -13.37 -7.82
CA SER A 43 8.72 -12.70 -8.24
C SER A 43 9.91 -13.61 -7.96
N GLY A 44 10.94 -13.54 -8.81
CA GLY A 44 12.07 -14.46 -8.76
C GLY A 44 12.91 -14.39 -7.47
N THR A 45 12.73 -13.38 -6.62
CA THR A 45 13.46 -13.22 -5.36
C THR A 45 12.64 -12.52 -4.27
N THR A 46 12.86 -12.89 -3.00
CA THR A 46 12.17 -12.28 -1.85
C THR A 46 12.48 -10.78 -1.68
N GLY A 47 13.69 -10.36 -2.02
CA GLY A 47 14.08 -8.93 -1.96
C GLY A 47 13.29 -8.06 -2.94
N GLN A 48 12.96 -8.59 -4.12
CA GLN A 48 12.13 -7.88 -5.10
C GLN A 48 10.69 -7.70 -4.60
N ALA A 49 10.13 -8.70 -3.94
CA ALA A 49 8.80 -8.63 -3.34
C ALA A 49 8.72 -7.59 -2.23
N ILE A 50 9.74 -7.51 -1.35
CA ILE A 50 9.83 -6.47 -0.32
C ILE A 50 9.86 -5.09 -0.98
N ASN A 51 10.75 -4.88 -1.95
CA ASN A 51 10.88 -3.59 -2.61
C ASN A 51 9.56 -3.12 -3.26
N GLN A 52 8.89 -4.01 -3.99
CA GLN A 52 7.59 -3.71 -4.60
C GLN A 52 6.50 -3.45 -3.55
N GLY A 53 6.40 -4.29 -2.52
CA GLY A 53 5.44 -4.12 -1.43
C GLY A 53 5.64 -2.80 -0.68
N THR A 54 6.90 -2.43 -0.41
CA THR A 54 7.27 -1.16 0.22
C THR A 54 6.90 0.04 -0.65
N LEU A 55 7.17 -0.01 -1.96
CA LEU A 55 6.79 1.07 -2.89
C LEU A 55 5.27 1.27 -2.94
N VAL A 56 4.50 0.18 -3.00
CA VAL A 56 3.03 0.24 -2.99
C VAL A 56 2.50 0.79 -1.68
N LEU A 57 3.12 0.42 -0.55
CA LEU A 57 2.77 0.94 0.77
C LEU A 57 3.02 2.46 0.85
N ILE A 58 4.21 2.93 0.44
CA ILE A 58 4.54 4.36 0.40
C ILE A 58 3.56 5.11 -0.50
N PHE A 59 3.29 4.58 -1.69
CA PHE A 59 2.32 5.17 -2.61
C PHE A 59 0.93 5.31 -1.95
N GLY A 60 0.44 4.26 -1.30
CA GLY A 60 -0.84 4.28 -0.58
C GLY A 60 -0.88 5.35 0.52
N VAL A 61 0.19 5.49 1.30
CA VAL A 61 0.31 6.53 2.34
C VAL A 61 0.25 7.92 1.71
N VAL A 62 1.02 8.17 0.65
CA VAL A 62 1.02 9.48 -0.04
C VAL A 62 -0.36 9.84 -0.58
N VAL A 63 -1.03 8.90 -1.27
CA VAL A 63 -2.39 9.12 -1.79
C VAL A 63 -3.38 9.36 -0.65
N GLY A 64 -3.24 8.65 0.47
CA GLY A 64 -4.04 8.84 1.68
C GLY A 64 -3.90 10.24 2.26
N VAL A 65 -2.66 10.71 2.44
CA VAL A 65 -2.36 12.06 2.95
C VAL A 65 -2.90 13.14 2.02
N LEU A 66 -2.69 13.02 0.71
CA LEU A 66 -3.21 13.98 -0.28
C LEU A 66 -4.75 14.05 -0.25
N THR A 67 -5.41 12.90 -0.04
CA THR A 67 -6.87 12.83 0.06
C THR A 67 -7.40 13.49 1.34
N ASP A 68 -6.67 13.38 2.46
CA ASP A 68 -7.02 14.06 3.71
C ASP A 68 -6.80 15.58 3.61
N ILE A 69 -5.70 16.02 3.00
CA ILE A 69 -5.46 17.44 2.73
C ILE A 69 -6.60 18.01 1.87
N SER A 70 -6.95 17.33 0.78
CA SER A 70 -8.04 17.75 -0.11
C SER A 70 -9.37 17.91 0.62
N ARG A 71 -9.65 17.06 1.61
CA ARG A 71 -10.85 17.18 2.46
C ARG A 71 -10.77 18.32 3.44
N SER A 72 -9.64 18.50 4.10
CA SER A 72 -9.41 19.60 5.04
C SER A 72 -9.60 20.95 4.35
N VAL A 73 -9.00 21.13 3.17
CA VAL A 73 -9.17 22.33 2.34
C VAL A 73 -10.64 22.50 1.94
N ALA A 74 -11.28 21.45 1.42
CA ALA A 74 -12.69 21.53 1.01
C ALA A 74 -13.67 21.78 2.18
N SER A 75 -13.32 21.43 3.41
CA SER A 75 -14.10 21.83 4.60
C SER A 75 -13.87 23.28 4.98
N ALA A 76 -12.62 23.76 4.93
CA ALA A 76 -12.28 25.14 5.27
C ALA A 76 -12.91 26.16 4.30
N THR A 77 -12.95 25.84 3.00
CA THR A 77 -13.60 26.70 1.99
C THR A 77 -15.12 26.79 2.19
N ARG A 78 -15.76 25.79 2.80
CA ARG A 78 -17.22 25.78 2.99
C ARG A 78 -17.70 26.61 4.19
N THR A 79 -16.77 27.07 5.04
CA THR A 79 -17.01 27.89 6.22
C THR A 79 -16.75 29.39 6.00
N GLN A 80 -16.18 29.77 4.85
CA GLN A 80 -16.10 31.16 4.39
C GLN A 80 -17.28 31.49 3.48
#